data_AF-A0A838EKF9-F1
#
_entry.id   AF-A0A838EKF9-F1
#
_cell.length_a   1.000
_cell.length_b   1.000
_cell.length_c   1.000
_cell.angle_alpha   90.00
_cell.angle_beta   90.00
_cell.angle_gamma   90.00
#
_symmetry.space_group_name_H-M   'P 1'
#
loop_
_entity.id
_entity.type
_entity.pdbx_description
1 polymer ?
#
loop_
_entity_poly.entity_id
_entity_poly.type
_entity_poly.pdbx_seq_one_letter_code
_entity_poly.pdbx_strand_id
1 'polypeptide(L)'
;MKLDFYRSGLRLLFDHGHLTGVDVWQQEPGNYIKADAGFPPNVFLQILFGRRSFEELYYIFPDVWVKDERVESLLQILFPATLSWVLPLW
;
A
#
# COMPACT_ATOMS: atom_id res chain seq x y z
N MET A 1 -10.33 0.08 0.20
CA MET A 1 -9.14 0.83 -0.26
C MET A 1 -8.65 0.26 -1.57
N LYS A 2 -8.37 1.09 -2.57
CA LYS A 2 -7.85 0.70 -3.88
C LYS A 2 -6.40 1.14 -4.02
N LEU A 3 -5.52 0.19 -4.33
CA LEU A 3 -4.11 0.41 -4.53
C LEU A 3 -3.79 0.21 -6.01
N ASP A 4 -3.13 1.19 -6.63
CA ASP A 4 -2.70 1.13 -8.02
C ASP A 4 -1.21 0.78 -8.14
N PHE A 5 -0.91 -0.19 -9.00
CA PHE A 5 0.44 -0.63 -9.38
C PHE A 5 0.70 -0.40 -10.87
N TYR A 6 0.03 0.61 -11.46
CA TYR A 6 0.02 1.02 -12.86
C TYR A 6 -0.70 0.08 -13.82
N ARG A 7 -0.28 -1.19 -13.84
CA ARG A 7 -0.82 -2.23 -14.74
C ARG A 7 -1.66 -3.28 -14.03
N SER A 8 -1.76 -3.14 -12.73
CA SER A 8 -2.52 -4.02 -11.83
C SER A 8 -2.82 -3.24 -10.56
N GLY A 9 -3.54 -3.84 -9.64
CA GLY A 9 -3.90 -3.20 -8.40
C GLY A 9 -4.69 -4.16 -7.52
N LEU A 10 -4.98 -3.68 -6.31
CA LEU A 10 -5.72 -4.44 -5.31
C LEU A 10 -6.84 -3.58 -4.76
N ARG A 11 -7.98 -4.21 -4.51
CA ARG A 11 -9.03 -3.64 -3.69
C ARG A 11 -9.08 -4.40 -2.37
N LEU A 12 -8.71 -3.71 -1.29
CA LEU A 12 -8.89 -4.19 0.07
C LEU A 12 -10.30 -3.84 0.55
N LEU A 13 -11.03 -4.87 0.99
CA LEU A 13 -12.37 -4.78 1.56
C LEU A 13 -12.26 -4.86 3.08
N PHE A 14 -12.87 -3.90 3.76
CA PHE A 14 -12.92 -3.87 5.22
C PHE A 14 -14.37 -3.90 5.68
N ASP A 15 -14.62 -4.67 6.74
CA ASP A 15 -15.89 -4.66 7.45
C ASP A 15 -15.62 -4.73 8.96
N HIS A 16 -16.30 -3.89 9.74
CA HIS A 16 -16.14 -3.79 11.20
C HIS A 16 -14.66 -3.71 11.68
N GLY A 17 -13.79 -3.03 10.92
CA GLY A 17 -12.37 -2.86 11.26
C GLY A 17 -11.47 -4.04 10.87
N HIS A 18 -12.01 -5.09 10.25
CA HIS A 18 -11.26 -6.25 9.79
C HIS A 18 -11.15 -6.27 8.26
N LEU A 19 -10.02 -6.75 7.74
CA LEU A 19 -9.88 -7.04 6.32
C LEU A 19 -10.71 -8.30 6.00
N THR A 20 -11.76 -8.14 5.20
CA THR A 20 -12.68 -9.23 4.84
C THR A 20 -12.46 -9.78 3.45
N GLY A 21 -11.70 -9.08 2.61
CA GLY A 21 -11.40 -9.54 1.26
C GLY A 21 -10.33 -8.72 0.57
N VAL A 22 -9.72 -9.36 -0.43
CA VAL A 22 -8.73 -8.76 -1.31
C VAL A 22 -9.09 -9.17 -2.73
N ASP A 23 -9.55 -8.22 -3.53
CA ASP A 23 -9.90 -8.46 -4.93
C ASP A 23 -8.82 -7.89 -5.86
N VAL A 24 -8.64 -8.54 -7.01
CA VAL A 24 -7.91 -7.94 -8.13
C VAL A 24 -8.66 -6.69 -8.57
N TRP A 25 -7.94 -5.59 -8.71
CA TRP A 25 -8.51 -4.34 -9.18
C TRP A 25 -7.57 -3.70 -10.20
N GLN A 26 -8.12 -3.04 -11.21
CA GLN A 26 -7.33 -2.28 -12.15
C GLN A 26 -8.10 -1.03 -12.54
N GLN A 27 -7.38 0.08 -12.70
CA GLN A 27 -7.96 1.29 -13.25
C GLN A 27 -8.31 1.08 -14.72
N GLU A 28 -9.55 1.42 -15.08
CA GLU A 28 -9.97 1.46 -16.48
C GLU A 28 -9.26 2.62 -17.22
N PRO A 29 -8.71 2.37 -18.42
CA PRO A 29 -8.12 3.44 -19.23
C PRO A 29 -9.11 4.57 -19.50
N GLY A 30 -8.65 5.83 -19.43
CA GLY A 30 -9.45 7.01 -19.75
C GLY A 30 -10.38 7.51 -18.64
N ASN A 31 -10.39 6.86 -17.47
CA ASN A 31 -11.11 7.36 -16.30
C ASN A 31 -10.22 8.26 -15.43
N TYR A 32 -10.82 9.12 -14.61
CA TYR A 32 -10.10 9.82 -13.55
C TYR A 32 -9.47 8.80 -12.59
N ILE A 33 -8.33 9.14 -11.97
CA ILE A 33 -7.65 8.25 -11.03
C ILE A 33 -8.62 7.91 -9.89
N LYS A 34 -8.99 6.63 -9.80
CA LYS A 34 -9.94 6.11 -8.79
C LYS A 34 -9.25 5.35 -7.65
N ALA A 35 -7.93 5.24 -7.71
CA ALA A 35 -7.15 4.65 -6.64
C ALA A 35 -7.03 5.60 -5.44
N ASP A 36 -6.91 5.02 -4.26
CA ASP A 36 -6.71 5.75 -3.01
C ASP A 36 -5.22 6.00 -2.77
N ALA A 37 -4.35 5.11 -3.27
CA ALA A 37 -2.90 5.26 -3.26
C ALA A 37 -2.27 4.54 -4.46
N GLY A 38 -1.09 4.99 -4.87
CA GLY A 38 -0.31 4.40 -5.94
C GLY A 38 1.11 4.02 -5.49
N PHE A 39 1.59 2.90 -6.01
CA PHE A 39 2.94 2.40 -5.78
C PHE A 39 3.52 1.87 -7.09
N PRO A 40 4.82 2.07 -7.37
CA PRO A 40 5.48 1.32 -8.42
C PRO A 40 5.38 -0.20 -8.19
N PRO A 41 5.49 -1.04 -9.23
CA PRO A 41 5.44 -2.49 -9.09
C PRO A 41 6.38 -3.01 -8.00
N ASN A 42 5.87 -3.89 -7.13
CA ASN A 42 6.57 -4.49 -5.99
C ASN A 42 6.98 -3.55 -4.84
N VAL A 43 6.83 -2.22 -4.97
CA VAL A 43 7.19 -1.28 -3.89
C VAL A 43 6.24 -1.42 -2.70
N PHE A 44 4.96 -1.68 -2.95
CA PHE A 44 3.96 -1.96 -1.90
C PHE A 44 4.37 -3.11 -0.98
N LEU A 45 5.14 -4.11 -1.47
CA LEU A 45 5.58 -5.24 -0.66
C LEU A 45 6.49 -4.82 0.50
N GLN A 46 7.16 -3.67 0.40
CA GLN A 46 8.01 -3.15 1.48
C GLN A 46 7.20 -2.78 2.72
N ILE A 47 6.05 -2.10 2.56
CA ILE A 47 5.15 -1.80 3.69
C ILE A 47 4.32 -3.02 4.08
N LEU A 48 3.87 -3.84 3.12
CA LEU A 48 3.09 -5.05 3.41
C LEU A 48 3.83 -5.99 4.37
N PHE A 49 5.16 -6.12 4.20
CA PHE A 49 6.01 -6.94 5.08
C PHE A 49 6.66 -6.14 6.22
N GLY A 50 6.24 -4.89 6.44
CA GLY A 50 6.74 -4.04 7.52
C GLY A 50 8.24 -3.73 7.43
N ARG A 51 8.85 -3.81 6.24
CA ARG A 51 10.28 -3.53 6.02
C ARG A 51 10.60 -2.04 6.04
N ARG A 52 9.62 -1.21 5.69
CA ARG A 52 9.70 0.24 5.63
C ARG A 52 8.38 0.85 6.09
N SER A 53 8.42 2.07 6.61
CA SER A 53 7.22 2.87 6.82
C SER A 53 6.71 3.46 5.50
N PHE A 54 5.46 3.93 5.48
CA PHE A 54 4.92 4.61 4.30
C PHE A 54 5.68 5.90 4.00
N GLU A 55 6.03 6.67 5.01
CA GLU A 55 6.78 7.94 4.90
C GLU A 55 8.16 7.73 4.28
N GLU A 56 8.85 6.64 4.67
CA GLU A 56 10.10 6.28 4.03
C GLU A 56 9.91 5.97 2.54
N LEU A 57 8.86 5.23 2.17
CA LEU A 57 8.57 4.96 0.76
C LEU A 57 8.21 6.23 -0.01
N TYR A 58 7.38 7.08 0.57
CA TYR A 58 6.96 8.35 -0.01
C TYR A 58 8.16 9.28 -0.26
N TYR A 59 9.15 9.28 0.64
CA TYR A 59 10.38 10.04 0.46
C TYR A 59 11.32 9.46 -0.61
N ILE A 60 11.43 8.14 -0.70
CA ILE A 60 12.40 7.46 -1.58
C ILE A 60 11.88 7.33 -3.02
N PHE A 61 10.57 7.12 -3.20
CA PHE A 61 9.97 6.81 -4.50
C PHE A 61 9.05 7.95 -4.94
N PRO A 62 9.45 8.76 -5.95
CA PRO A 62 8.67 9.92 -6.42
C PRO A 62 7.27 9.58 -6.90
N ASP A 63 7.06 8.35 -7.38
CA ASP A 63 5.78 7.91 -7.89
C ASP A 63 4.90 7.22 -6.83
N VAL A 64 5.34 7.15 -5.57
CA VAL A 64 4.46 6.75 -4.46
C VAL A 64 3.60 7.95 -4.10
N TRP A 65 2.29 7.75 -4.08
CA TRP A 65 1.34 8.82 -3.78
C TRP A 65 0.12 8.29 -3.04
N VAL A 66 -0.54 9.20 -2.34
CA VAL A 66 -1.81 8.99 -1.63
C VAL A 66 -2.79 10.07 -2.04
N LYS A 67 -4.07 9.72 -2.07
CA LYS A 67 -5.12 10.64 -2.47
C LYS A 67 -5.34 11.75 -1.45
N ASP A 68 -5.26 11.41 -0.17
CA ASP A 68 -5.45 12.33 0.95
C ASP A 68 -4.81 11.79 2.25
N GLU A 69 -4.71 12.66 3.26
CA GLU A 69 -4.12 12.37 4.56
C GLU A 69 -4.83 11.23 5.32
N ARG A 70 -6.11 10.96 5.02
CA ARG A 70 -6.84 9.86 5.66
C ARG A 70 -6.36 8.52 5.12
N VAL A 71 -6.10 8.43 3.82
CA VAL A 71 -5.53 7.22 3.20
C VAL A 71 -4.11 6.99 3.74
N GLU A 72 -3.31 8.04 3.84
CA GLU A 72 -1.97 7.98 4.43
C GLU A 72 -2.01 7.42 5.86
N SER A 73 -2.82 8.02 6.72
CA SER A 73 -2.98 7.58 8.12
C SER A 73 -3.43 6.12 8.19
N LEU A 74 -4.38 5.71 7.33
CA LEU A 74 -4.85 4.35 7.28
C LEU A 74 -3.75 3.37 6.83
N LEU A 75 -2.92 3.74 5.85
CA LEU A 75 -1.80 2.91 5.41
C LEU A 75 -0.78 2.68 6.52
N GLN A 76 -0.45 3.73 7.29
CA GLN A 76 0.47 3.63 8.43
C GLN A 76 -0.10 2.73 9.55
N ILE A 77 -1.41 2.79 9.79
CA ILE A 77 -2.10 1.94 10.78
C ILE A 77 -2.13 0.47 10.33
N LEU A 78 -2.44 0.22 9.06
CA LEU A 78 -2.59 -1.13 8.53
C LEU A 78 -1.27 -1.84 8.29
N PHE A 79 -0.24 -1.09 7.89
CA PHE A 79 1.07 -1.61 7.50
C PHE A 79 2.19 -0.88 8.26
N PRO A 80 2.22 -0.97 9.59
CA PRO A 80 3.25 -0.34 10.39
C PRO A 80 4.62 -0.94 10.06
N ALA A 81 5.68 -0.12 10.12
CA ALA A 81 7.03 -0.63 10.04
C ALA A 81 7.30 -1.53 11.27
N THR A 82 7.88 -2.71 11.02
CA THR A 82 8.17 -3.71 12.05
C THR A 82 9.67 -3.90 12.20
N LEU A 83 10.11 -4.24 13.40
CA LEU A 83 11.50 -4.65 13.61
C LEU A 83 11.78 -5.93 12.81
N SER A 84 12.87 -5.91 12.06
CA SER A 84 13.34 -7.10 11.36
C SER A 84 13.67 -8.20 12.36
N TRP A 85 13.16 -9.41 12.11
CA TRP A 85 13.58 -10.58 12.87
C TRP A 85 14.93 -11.06 12.35
N VAL A 86 15.99 -10.76 13.10
CA VAL A 86 17.35 -11.22 12.79
C VAL A 86 17.52 -12.64 13.32
N LEU A 87 17.67 -13.61 12.42
CA LEU A 87 18.04 -14.97 12.80
C LEU A 87 19.55 -15.03 13.08
N PRO A 88 19.98 -15.63 14.21
CA PRO A 88 21.39 -15.86 14.46
C PRO A 88 21.95 -16.82 13.40
N LEU A 89 23.07 -16.44 12.79
CA LEU A 89 23.87 -17.31 11.95
C LEU A 89 24.86 -18.04 12.85
N TRP A 90 24.40 -19.16 13.43
CA TRP A 90 25.26 -20.14 14.08
C TRP A 90 25.91 -21.08 13.06
#